data_AF-A0A8T7FFK7-F1
#
_entry.id   AF-A0A8T7FFK7-F1
#
_cell.length_a   1.000
_cell.length_b   1.000
_cell.length_c   1.000
_cell.angle_alpha   90.00
_cell.angle_beta   90.00
_cell.angle_gamma   90.00
#
_symmetry.space_group_name_H-M   'P 1'
#
loop_
_entity.id
_entity.type
_entity.pdbx_description
1 polymer ?
#
loop_
_entity_poly.entity_id
_entity_poly.type
_entity_poly.pdbx_seq_one_letter_code
_entity_poly.pdbx_strand_id
1 'polypeptide(L)'
;MKKIRIPFLSKLRWPHIDLDLSKPAHRWKFLLGLAALGVVGVALAIGGVQGYAYSESTEFCGTVCHSMYPQLERHDQSAHAKVECTTCHVGPGAAAFVQSKIDGTRQLVATVFDNYARPIKSPVKNLRPAREICEGCHTPTSFTDNIIKVNRHYDDDAENTPYENTLILKMGGLNVLTGERRGIHWHVASEVDYIALDDQRQVMAWVGVKQPDGSLKEYFSRDLLNMAQTNFVEKARASGELRTLDCIDCHNRTAHYIPYPEQVVDQAMLHNLISPDLPFIHKNASDLLNEKYASSDEAFAAIDKLAEKYASSPKDEVEQAVKTLKDIYTITNFPDMNLDWKSNPNNERHNPTLGCFRCHDGNHVSRDAKGNEEVISVKCNLCHTVPITGRGSELVVEAPVIVGSVPATHADFSWTVTHQYASSDELDSCADCHGRSFCSNQACHNLNHPADMAFTHPQSYAESGGQVCYTCHQNVTCARCHPGGIIEKP
;
A
#
# COMPACT_ATOMS: atom_id res chain seq x y z
N MET A 1 45.82 -52.13 -32.60
CA MET A 1 44.98 -50.99 -32.20
C MET A 1 45.11 -49.88 -33.24
N LYS A 2 44.07 -49.66 -34.06
CA LYS A 2 44.06 -48.64 -35.13
C LYS A 2 43.85 -47.25 -34.51
N LYS A 3 44.84 -46.35 -34.62
CA LYS A 3 44.66 -44.92 -34.35
C LYS A 3 43.98 -44.28 -35.57
N ILE A 4 42.73 -43.89 -35.42
CA ILE A 4 41.98 -43.10 -36.42
C ILE A 4 42.53 -41.67 -36.38
N ARG A 5 43.20 -41.24 -37.46
CA ARG A 5 43.52 -39.82 -37.70
C ARG A 5 42.29 -39.17 -38.33
N ILE A 6 41.66 -38.24 -37.61
CA ILE A 6 40.58 -37.39 -38.16
C ILE A 6 41.24 -36.28 -38.99
N PRO A 7 41.00 -36.18 -40.32
CA PRO A 7 41.79 -35.34 -41.21
C PRO A 7 41.19 -33.94 -41.44
N PHE A 8 40.62 -33.28 -40.42
CA PHE A 8 39.86 -32.03 -40.62
C PHE A 8 40.45 -30.76 -40.00
N LEU A 9 41.55 -30.81 -39.23
CA LEU A 9 42.07 -29.62 -38.51
C LEU A 9 43.37 -29.00 -39.07
N SER A 10 43.68 -29.12 -40.36
CA SER A 10 44.93 -28.58 -40.94
C SER A 10 44.78 -27.52 -42.06
N LYS A 11 43.60 -26.92 -42.25
CA LYS A 11 43.40 -25.88 -43.29
C LYS A 11 42.72 -24.59 -42.80
N LEU A 12 43.12 -24.07 -41.64
CA LEU A 12 42.96 -22.64 -41.35
C LEU A 12 44.32 -21.95 -41.51
N ARG A 13 44.67 -21.53 -42.74
CA ARG A 13 45.77 -20.57 -42.93
C ARG A 13 45.19 -19.19 -42.64
N TRP A 14 45.56 -18.59 -41.51
CA TRP A 14 45.29 -17.18 -41.27
C TRP A 14 45.94 -16.35 -42.38
N PRO A 15 45.26 -15.34 -42.94
CA PRO A 15 45.86 -14.48 -43.96
C PRO A 15 47.08 -13.77 -43.37
N HIS A 16 48.23 -13.88 -44.05
CA HIS A 16 49.43 -13.13 -43.70
C HIS A 16 49.19 -11.67 -44.08
N ILE A 17 49.02 -10.80 -43.08
CA ILE A 17 48.84 -9.36 -43.28
C ILE A 17 50.22 -8.70 -43.17
N ASP A 18 50.84 -8.35 -44.31
CA ASP A 18 52.08 -7.59 -44.33
C ASP A 18 51.78 -6.08 -44.20
N LEU A 19 52.02 -5.50 -43.03
CA LEU A 19 51.84 -4.07 -42.76
C LEU A 19 53.19 -3.34 -42.88
N ASP A 20 53.44 -2.72 -44.03
CA ASP A 20 54.63 -1.91 -44.28
C ASP A 20 54.26 -0.42 -44.27
N LEU A 21 54.49 0.25 -43.14
CA LEU A 21 54.17 1.67 -42.96
C LEU A 21 55.07 2.61 -43.79
N SER A 22 56.04 2.11 -44.56
CA SER A 22 56.77 2.94 -45.53
C SER A 22 55.96 3.16 -46.83
N LYS A 23 55.04 2.25 -47.16
CA LYS A 23 54.25 2.26 -48.41
C LYS A 23 52.94 3.06 -48.26
N PRO A 24 52.65 4.05 -49.13
CA PRO A 24 51.42 4.85 -49.06
C PRO A 24 50.12 4.02 -49.09
N ALA A 25 50.09 2.96 -49.89
CA ALA A 25 48.91 2.09 -49.99
C ALA A 25 48.64 1.29 -48.69
N HIS A 26 49.68 0.88 -47.97
CA HIS A 26 49.54 0.17 -46.69
C HIS A 26 49.11 1.14 -45.59
N ARG A 27 49.61 2.39 -45.59
CA ARG A 27 49.13 3.47 -44.71
C ARG A 27 47.64 3.73 -44.88
N TRP A 28 47.18 3.87 -46.13
CA TRP A 28 45.77 4.12 -46.42
C TRP A 28 44.87 2.94 -46.02
N LYS A 29 45.27 1.69 -46.32
CA LYS A 29 44.54 0.49 -45.88
C LYS A 29 44.49 0.36 -44.35
N PHE A 30 45.57 0.69 -43.66
CA PHE A 30 45.64 0.70 -42.20
C PHE A 30 44.72 1.77 -41.61
N LEU A 31 44.75 3.00 -42.15
CA LEU A 31 43.85 4.08 -41.73
C LEU A 31 42.38 3.75 -41.99
N LEU A 32 42.05 3.15 -43.14
CA LEU A 32 40.70 2.67 -43.43
C LEU A 32 40.27 1.54 -42.50
N GLY A 33 41.19 0.62 -42.17
CA GLY A 33 40.93 -0.45 -41.19
C GLY A 33 40.68 0.10 -39.78
N LEU A 34 41.47 1.08 -39.34
CA LEU A 34 41.24 1.79 -38.07
C LEU A 34 39.94 2.57 -38.09
N ALA A 35 39.61 3.24 -39.20
CA ALA A 35 38.36 3.97 -39.34
C ALA A 35 37.15 3.03 -39.30
N ALA A 36 37.21 1.89 -40.00
CA ALA A 36 36.17 0.87 -39.95
C ALA A 36 36.01 0.28 -38.55
N LEU A 37 37.11 -0.04 -37.86
CA LEU A 37 37.08 -0.50 -36.48
C LEU A 37 36.53 0.57 -35.53
N GLY A 38 36.87 1.84 -35.76
CA GLY A 38 36.32 2.97 -35.05
C GLY A 38 34.80 3.08 -35.23
N VAL A 39 34.31 2.97 -36.46
CA VAL A 39 32.86 2.98 -36.75
C VAL A 39 32.15 1.80 -36.09
N VAL A 40 32.71 0.60 -36.16
CA VAL A 40 32.14 -0.59 -35.49
C VAL A 40 32.15 -0.40 -33.97
N GLY A 41 33.25 0.10 -33.41
CA GLY A 41 33.36 0.39 -31.97
C GLY A 41 32.32 1.41 -31.51
N VAL A 42 32.12 2.49 -32.28
CA VAL A 42 31.08 3.50 -32.01
C VAL A 42 29.68 2.89 -32.13
N ALA A 43 29.41 2.08 -33.16
CA ALA A 43 28.11 1.42 -33.33
C ALA A 43 27.81 0.46 -32.16
N LEU A 44 28.79 -0.33 -31.71
CA LEU A 44 28.65 -1.21 -30.55
C LEU A 44 28.45 -0.41 -29.26
N ALA A 45 29.15 0.70 -29.09
CA ALA A 45 28.98 1.57 -27.92
C ALA A 45 27.57 2.18 -27.90
N ILE A 46 27.09 2.71 -29.03
CA ILE A 46 25.73 3.26 -29.16
C ILE A 46 24.69 2.16 -28.89
N GLY A 47 24.83 0.99 -29.51
CA GLY A 47 23.94 -0.14 -29.30
C GLY A 47 23.94 -0.63 -27.85
N GLY A 48 25.10 -0.66 -27.19
CA GLY A 48 25.23 -1.01 -25.78
C GLY A 48 24.53 0.00 -24.86
N VAL A 49 24.68 1.30 -25.12
CA VAL A 49 24.02 2.36 -24.35
C VAL A 49 22.51 2.33 -24.54
N GLN A 50 22.03 2.16 -25.78
CA GLN A 50 20.59 2.05 -26.05
C GLN A 50 19.99 0.78 -25.44
N GLY A 51 20.68 -0.36 -25.56
CA GLY A 51 20.24 -1.60 -24.94
C GLY A 51 20.20 -1.51 -23.41
N TYR A 52 21.19 -0.86 -22.81
CA TYR A 52 21.18 -0.54 -21.38
C TYR A 52 19.96 0.30 -21.00
N ALA A 53 19.77 1.46 -21.66
CA ALA A 53 18.69 2.40 -21.37
C ALA A 53 17.30 1.75 -21.53
N TYR A 54 17.10 0.96 -22.59
CA TYR A 54 15.86 0.22 -22.79
C TYR A 54 15.63 -0.81 -21.68
N SER A 55 16.65 -1.61 -21.34
CA SER A 55 16.53 -2.66 -20.32
C SER A 55 16.33 -2.16 -18.89
N GLU A 56 16.42 -0.85 -18.68
CA GLU A 56 16.20 -0.16 -17.40
C GLU A 56 14.96 0.74 -17.43
N SER A 57 14.20 0.72 -18.53
CA SER A 57 12.99 1.52 -18.71
C SER A 57 11.76 0.85 -18.12
N THR A 58 10.79 1.67 -17.75
CA THR A 58 9.46 1.23 -17.31
C THR A 58 8.75 0.42 -18.40
N GLU A 59 8.91 0.80 -19.68
CA GLU A 59 8.37 0.04 -20.83
C GLU A 59 8.89 -1.40 -20.82
N PHE A 60 10.21 -1.60 -20.73
CA PHE A 60 10.79 -2.94 -20.71
C PHE A 60 10.29 -3.76 -19.53
N CYS A 61 10.29 -3.19 -18.33
CA CYS A 61 9.85 -3.89 -17.12
C CYS A 61 8.37 -4.24 -17.15
N GLY A 62 7.51 -3.35 -17.65
CA GLY A 62 6.06 -3.47 -17.55
C GLY A 62 5.36 -4.18 -18.70
N THR A 63 5.92 -4.11 -19.92
CA THR A 63 5.22 -4.55 -21.15
C THR A 63 5.76 -5.84 -21.75
N VAL A 64 7.02 -6.19 -21.48
CA VAL A 64 7.66 -7.37 -22.11
C VAL A 64 7.12 -8.68 -21.55
N CYS A 65 6.76 -8.69 -20.26
CA CYS A 65 6.21 -9.86 -19.58
C CYS A 65 4.77 -9.57 -19.14
N HIS A 66 3.81 -10.40 -19.53
CA HIS A 66 2.40 -10.23 -19.12
C HIS A 66 2.22 -10.21 -17.59
N SER A 67 3.11 -10.88 -16.85
CA SER A 67 3.04 -10.97 -15.39
C SER A 67 3.33 -9.64 -14.69
N MET A 68 3.97 -8.70 -15.40
CA MET A 68 4.28 -7.36 -14.93
C MET A 68 3.20 -6.33 -15.29
N TYR A 69 2.29 -6.66 -16.21
CA TYR A 69 1.23 -5.73 -16.64
C TYR A 69 0.45 -5.14 -15.46
N PRO A 70 0.03 -5.92 -14.43
CA PRO A 70 -0.66 -5.33 -13.29
C PRO A 70 0.20 -4.32 -12.52
N GLN A 71 1.53 -4.52 -12.45
CA GLN A 71 2.40 -3.59 -11.73
C GLN A 71 2.61 -2.30 -12.52
N LEU A 72 2.69 -2.39 -13.85
CA LEU A 72 2.73 -1.23 -14.75
C LEU A 72 1.44 -0.41 -14.65
N GLU A 73 0.28 -1.07 -14.80
CA GLU A 73 -1.02 -0.40 -14.76
C GLU A 73 -1.22 0.37 -13.44
N ARG A 74 -0.86 -0.23 -12.30
CA ARG A 74 -0.96 0.46 -11.00
C ARG A 74 0.12 1.54 -10.81
N HIS A 75 1.30 1.38 -11.43
CA HIS A 75 2.36 2.39 -11.41
C HIS A 75 1.96 3.65 -12.18
N ASP A 76 1.41 3.49 -13.38
CA ASP A 76 0.97 4.59 -14.24
C ASP A 76 -0.14 5.45 -13.59
N GLN A 77 -0.92 4.86 -12.68
CA GLN A 77 -1.96 5.54 -11.91
C GLN A 77 -1.49 6.09 -10.55
N SER A 78 -0.22 5.89 -10.20
CA SER A 78 0.31 6.26 -8.88
C SER A 78 0.92 7.66 -8.87
N ALA A 79 1.20 8.16 -7.66
CA ALA A 79 2.01 9.38 -7.48
C ALA A 79 3.45 9.25 -8.03
N HIS A 80 3.88 8.04 -8.38
CA HIS A 80 5.21 7.71 -8.89
C HIS A 80 5.21 7.31 -10.37
N ALA A 81 4.12 7.56 -11.11
CA ALA A 81 4.00 7.24 -12.54
C ALA A 81 5.13 7.80 -13.43
N LYS A 82 5.84 8.83 -12.98
CA LYS A 82 6.98 9.44 -13.68
C LYS A 82 8.35 9.07 -13.11
N VAL A 83 8.40 8.06 -12.25
CA VAL A 83 9.63 7.53 -11.64
C VAL A 83 9.88 6.14 -12.22
N GLU A 84 11.02 5.97 -12.89
CA GLU A 84 11.38 4.68 -13.50
C GLU A 84 11.44 3.55 -12.47
N CYS A 85 10.97 2.35 -12.85
CA CYS A 85 10.99 1.15 -12.01
C CYS A 85 12.35 0.90 -11.34
N THR A 86 13.43 1.15 -12.08
CA THR A 86 14.81 0.90 -11.67
C THR A 86 15.30 1.84 -10.57
N THR A 87 14.68 3.02 -10.42
CA THR A 87 14.96 3.94 -9.32
C THR A 87 14.69 3.28 -7.96
N CYS A 88 13.63 2.47 -7.88
CA CYS A 88 13.26 1.76 -6.66
C CYS A 88 13.79 0.32 -6.63
N HIS A 89 13.70 -0.42 -7.73
CA HIS A 89 13.95 -1.87 -7.75
C HIS A 89 15.39 -2.28 -8.08
N VAL A 90 16.21 -1.40 -8.67
CA VAL A 90 17.58 -1.70 -9.07
C VAL A 90 18.58 -0.85 -8.29
N GLY A 91 18.46 0.47 -8.39
CA GLY A 91 19.38 1.42 -7.79
C GLY A 91 20.59 1.77 -8.64
N PRO A 92 21.33 2.83 -8.28
CA PRO A 92 22.47 3.30 -9.05
C PRO A 92 23.70 2.38 -8.92
N GLY A 93 24.57 2.44 -9.92
CA GLY A 93 25.90 1.84 -9.88
C GLY A 93 26.02 0.46 -10.54
N ALA A 94 27.25 0.09 -10.91
CA ALA A 94 27.53 -1.11 -11.70
C ALA A 94 27.18 -2.42 -10.97
N ALA A 95 27.37 -2.48 -9.65
CA ALA A 95 27.06 -3.67 -8.86
C ALA A 95 25.55 -3.96 -8.84
N ALA A 96 24.73 -2.93 -8.60
CA ALA A 96 23.28 -3.00 -8.63
C ALA A 96 22.76 -3.45 -10.01
N PHE A 97 23.32 -2.87 -11.08
CA PHE A 97 23.01 -3.29 -12.44
C PHE A 97 23.34 -4.77 -12.70
N VAL A 98 24.54 -5.23 -12.34
CA VAL A 98 24.91 -6.65 -12.56
C VAL A 98 23.98 -7.57 -11.77
N GLN A 99 23.69 -7.23 -10.51
CA GLN A 99 22.78 -8.01 -9.67
C GLN A 99 21.37 -8.07 -10.27
N SER A 100 20.83 -6.94 -10.76
CA SER A 100 19.51 -6.89 -11.39
C SER A 100 19.43 -7.75 -12.65
N LYS A 101 20.49 -7.85 -13.46
CA LYS A 101 20.50 -8.73 -14.63
C LYS A 101 20.59 -10.21 -14.27
N ILE A 102 21.31 -10.56 -13.19
CA ILE A 102 21.32 -11.93 -12.67
C ILE A 102 19.91 -12.31 -12.17
N ASP A 103 19.28 -11.45 -11.39
CA ASP A 103 17.94 -11.68 -10.88
C ASP A 103 16.89 -11.69 -11.99
N GLY A 104 17.00 -10.78 -12.96
CA GLY A 104 16.18 -10.75 -14.17
C GLY A 104 16.33 -12.02 -15.02
N THR A 105 17.52 -12.62 -15.10
CA THR A 105 17.72 -13.91 -15.77
C THR A 105 16.94 -15.03 -15.06
N ARG A 106 16.92 -15.04 -13.72
CA ARG A 106 16.13 -16.00 -12.95
C ARG A 106 14.62 -15.79 -13.17
N GLN A 107 14.17 -14.54 -13.20
CA GLN A 107 12.78 -14.19 -13.47
C GLN A 107 12.37 -14.57 -14.89
N LEU A 108 13.25 -14.38 -15.89
CA LEU A 108 13.03 -14.82 -17.27
C LEU A 108 12.86 -16.34 -17.34
N VAL A 109 13.75 -17.11 -16.70
CA VAL A 109 13.62 -18.57 -16.62
C VAL A 109 12.30 -18.95 -15.95
N ALA A 110 11.95 -18.33 -14.82
CA ALA A 110 10.69 -18.59 -14.14
C ALA A 110 9.48 -18.27 -15.03
N THR A 111 9.52 -17.19 -15.80
CA THR A 111 8.45 -16.78 -16.72
C THR A 111 8.31 -17.74 -17.90
N VAL A 112 9.43 -18.16 -18.52
CA VAL A 112 9.44 -19.09 -19.66
C VAL A 112 8.90 -20.47 -19.26
N PHE A 113 9.19 -20.94 -18.04
CA PHE A 113 8.71 -22.23 -17.54
C PHE A 113 7.41 -22.12 -16.72
N ASP A 114 6.76 -20.96 -16.69
CA ASP A 114 5.56 -20.65 -15.88
C ASP A 114 5.68 -21.11 -14.41
N ASN A 115 6.88 -20.97 -13.84
CA ASN A 115 7.22 -21.40 -12.49
C ASN A 115 7.42 -20.19 -11.57
N TYR A 116 6.35 -19.42 -11.36
CA TYR A 116 6.33 -18.28 -10.44
C TYR A 116 4.98 -18.21 -9.69
N ALA A 117 4.99 -17.52 -8.55
CA ALA A 117 3.80 -17.36 -7.73
C ALA A 117 2.80 -16.38 -8.37
N ARG A 118 1.51 -16.71 -8.26
CA ARG A 118 0.37 -15.85 -8.64
C ARG A 118 -0.56 -15.69 -7.43
N PRO A 119 -0.62 -14.51 -6.78
CA PRO A 119 0.09 -13.28 -7.11
C PRO A 119 1.59 -13.34 -6.78
N ILE A 120 2.35 -12.41 -7.35
CA ILE A 120 3.74 -12.21 -6.98
C ILE A 120 3.80 -11.79 -5.52
N LYS A 121 4.56 -12.53 -4.72
CA LYS A 121 4.62 -12.32 -3.26
C LYS A 121 5.17 -10.93 -2.93
N SER A 122 4.41 -10.19 -2.12
CA SER A 122 4.83 -8.96 -1.45
C SER A 122 4.93 -9.22 0.07
N PRO A 123 5.87 -8.60 0.78
CA PRO A 123 6.92 -7.68 0.31
C PRO A 123 8.04 -8.39 -0.46
N VAL A 124 8.69 -7.66 -1.36
CA VAL A 124 9.86 -8.15 -2.11
C VAL A 124 11.04 -8.31 -1.16
N LYS A 125 11.59 -9.53 -1.04
CA LYS A 125 12.65 -9.85 -0.07
C LYS A 125 14.02 -9.21 -0.39
N ASN A 126 14.26 -8.85 -1.66
CA ASN A 126 15.53 -8.29 -2.13
C ASN A 126 15.43 -6.80 -2.49
N LEU A 127 14.44 -6.08 -1.96
CA LEU A 127 14.35 -4.64 -2.18
C LEU A 127 15.48 -3.93 -1.42
N ARG A 128 16.03 -2.88 -2.01
CA ARG A 128 17.07 -2.06 -1.37
C ARG A 128 16.52 -1.41 -0.09
N PRO A 129 17.38 -1.00 0.86
CA PRO A 129 16.93 -0.32 2.06
C PRO A 129 16.06 0.89 1.73
N ALA A 130 14.90 1.00 2.38
CA ALA A 130 13.94 2.05 2.07
C ALA A 130 14.53 3.46 2.21
N ARG A 131 15.47 3.67 3.14
CA ARG A 131 16.16 4.96 3.28
C ARG A 131 16.93 5.37 2.02
N GLU A 132 17.54 4.42 1.32
CA GLU A 132 18.27 4.72 0.07
C GLU A 132 17.34 4.96 -1.13
N ILE A 133 16.11 4.45 -1.08
CA ILE A 133 15.11 4.60 -2.14
C ILE A 133 14.29 5.86 -1.90
N CYS A 134 13.64 5.94 -0.74
CA CYS A 134 12.65 6.95 -0.41
C CYS A 134 13.30 8.28 -0.05
N GLU A 135 14.37 8.28 0.76
CA GLU A 135 14.95 9.53 1.28
C GLU A 135 15.80 10.30 0.25
N GLY A 136 16.05 9.70 -0.92
CA GLY A 136 16.60 10.42 -2.07
C GLY A 136 15.64 11.49 -2.63
N CYS A 137 14.34 11.35 -2.36
CA CYS A 137 13.31 12.30 -2.80
C CYS A 137 12.44 12.83 -1.64
N HIS A 138 12.26 12.06 -0.56
CA HIS A 138 11.39 12.37 0.58
C HIS A 138 12.19 12.50 1.88
N THR A 139 12.38 13.72 2.38
CA THR A 139 13.19 13.92 3.59
C THR A 139 12.37 13.70 4.88
N PRO A 140 12.80 12.82 5.80
CA PRO A 140 12.08 12.50 7.05
C PRO A 140 11.95 13.66 8.04
N THR A 141 12.64 14.77 7.79
CA THR A 141 12.60 16.00 8.59
C THR A 141 11.66 17.07 8.03
N SER A 142 11.10 16.86 6.83
CA SER A 142 10.20 17.83 6.16
C SER A 142 8.71 17.61 6.45
N PHE A 143 8.36 16.56 7.20
CA PHE A 143 6.97 16.15 7.45
C PHE A 143 6.26 16.93 8.57
N THR A 144 6.70 18.16 8.87
CA THR A 144 6.25 18.90 10.06
C THR A 144 4.78 19.30 10.02
N ASP A 145 4.20 19.43 8.82
CA ASP A 145 2.86 19.94 8.62
C ASP A 145 1.83 18.81 8.63
N ASN A 146 0.75 19.00 9.38
CA ASN A 146 -0.36 18.07 9.38
C ASN A 146 -1.16 18.20 8.08
N ILE A 147 -1.71 17.08 7.61
CA ILE A 147 -2.46 17.04 6.35
C ILE A 147 -3.95 16.91 6.66
N ILE A 148 -4.77 17.79 6.08
CA ILE A 148 -6.22 17.61 6.09
C ILE A 148 -6.58 16.56 5.03
N LYS A 149 -7.29 15.52 5.45
CA LYS A 149 -7.86 14.49 4.58
C LYS A 149 -9.38 14.59 4.62
N VAL A 150 -9.97 14.69 3.44
CA VAL A 150 -11.42 14.63 3.23
C VAL A 150 -11.69 13.35 2.44
N ASN A 151 -12.44 12.44 3.03
CA ASN A 151 -12.86 11.20 2.38
C ASN A 151 -14.37 11.28 2.16
N ARG A 152 -14.79 11.12 0.92
CA ARG A 152 -16.20 11.14 0.51
C ARG A 152 -16.59 9.76 0.04
N HIS A 153 -17.76 9.33 0.49
CA HIS A 153 -18.31 7.99 0.30
C HIS A 153 -19.81 8.07 0.03
N TYR A 154 -20.37 6.97 -0.44
CA TYR A 154 -21.81 6.74 -0.49
C TYR A 154 -22.18 5.49 0.33
N ASP A 155 -23.33 5.53 1.00
CA ASP A 155 -23.86 4.36 1.69
C ASP A 155 -24.45 3.35 0.68
N ASP A 156 -24.56 2.09 1.10
CA ASP A 156 -25.13 0.98 0.32
C ASP A 156 -26.67 0.96 0.28
N ASP A 157 -27.31 2.11 0.47
CA ASP A 157 -28.77 2.24 0.48
C ASP A 157 -29.36 2.64 -0.89
N ALA A 158 -30.69 2.69 -0.98
CA ALA A 158 -31.38 3.00 -2.23
C ALA A 158 -31.10 4.44 -2.71
N GLU A 159 -30.84 5.35 -1.79
CA GLU A 159 -30.60 6.77 -2.08
C GLU A 159 -29.12 7.05 -2.37
N ASN A 160 -28.25 6.05 -2.16
CA ASN A 160 -26.81 6.19 -2.11
C ASN A 160 -26.44 7.40 -1.23
N THR A 161 -26.83 7.35 0.06
CA THR A 161 -26.69 8.51 0.96
C THR A 161 -25.22 8.98 1.01
N PRO A 162 -24.90 10.24 0.68
CA PRO A 162 -23.54 10.73 0.71
C PRO A 162 -23.02 10.84 2.15
N TYR A 163 -21.76 10.50 2.33
CA TYR A 163 -21.08 10.49 3.62
C TYR A 163 -19.68 11.09 3.47
N GLU A 164 -19.31 12.03 4.34
CA GLU A 164 -17.99 12.68 4.31
C GLU A 164 -17.32 12.62 5.68
N ASN A 165 -16.02 12.30 5.67
CA ASN A 165 -15.14 12.33 6.83
C ASN A 165 -14.00 13.32 6.58
N THR A 166 -13.87 14.33 7.43
CA THR A 166 -12.73 15.25 7.44
C THR A 166 -11.87 15.05 8.67
N LEU A 167 -10.57 14.80 8.49
CA LEU A 167 -9.62 14.62 9.59
C LEU A 167 -8.30 15.35 9.34
N ILE A 168 -7.61 15.69 10.41
CA ILE A 168 -6.22 16.15 10.36
C ILE A 168 -5.30 14.97 10.70
N LEU A 169 -4.52 14.54 9.72
CA LEU A 169 -3.49 13.52 9.89
C LEU A 169 -2.20 14.14 10.46
N LYS A 170 -1.73 13.59 11.58
CA LYS A 170 -0.57 14.09 12.33
C LYS A 170 0.73 13.56 11.74
N MET A 171 1.25 14.20 10.71
CA MET A 171 2.43 13.73 9.98
C MET A 171 3.66 13.62 10.88
N GLY A 172 4.05 14.71 11.53
CA GLY A 172 5.15 14.73 12.51
C GLY A 172 6.53 14.44 11.91
N GLY A 173 7.33 13.60 12.56
CA GLY A 173 8.73 13.32 12.19
C GLY A 173 9.72 13.93 13.18
N LEU A 174 10.98 14.07 12.74
CA LEU A 174 12.07 14.61 13.55
C LEU A 174 12.13 16.13 13.42
N ASN A 175 11.94 16.85 14.53
CA ASN A 175 12.27 18.26 14.61
C ASN A 175 13.78 18.43 14.81
N VAL A 176 14.47 18.95 13.79
CA VAL A 176 15.94 19.11 13.81
C VAL A 176 16.43 20.15 14.83
N LEU A 177 15.59 21.11 15.23
CA LEU A 177 15.96 22.17 16.19
C LEU A 177 15.83 21.71 17.64
N THR A 178 14.77 20.96 17.96
CA THR A 178 14.47 20.53 19.34
C THR A 178 14.86 19.08 19.62
N GLY A 179 15.11 18.28 18.58
CA GLY A 179 15.31 16.83 18.70
C GLY A 179 14.02 16.04 18.99
N GLU A 180 12.87 16.71 19.05
CA GLU A 180 11.57 16.08 19.32
C GLU A 180 11.15 15.18 18.15
N ARG A 181 10.58 14.01 18.47
CA ARG A 181 10.00 13.06 17.51
C ARG A 181 8.52 12.93 17.80
N ARG A 182 7.65 13.12 16.81
CA ARG A 182 6.18 13.14 17.00
C ARG A 182 5.42 12.65 15.78
N GLY A 183 4.10 12.48 15.92
CA GLY A 183 3.20 12.07 14.84
C GLY A 183 3.49 10.68 14.27
N ILE A 184 2.87 10.35 13.13
CA ILE A 184 2.99 9.02 12.52
C ILE A 184 4.41 8.73 12.04
N HIS A 185 5.18 9.74 11.61
CA HIS A 185 6.58 9.58 11.21
C HIS A 185 7.56 9.44 12.38
N TRP A 186 7.07 9.44 13.63
CA TRP A 186 7.89 9.05 14.79
C TRP A 186 8.60 7.71 14.54
N HIS A 187 7.96 6.78 13.82
CA HIS A 187 8.47 5.44 13.54
C HIS A 187 9.73 5.42 12.66
N VAL A 188 9.92 6.39 11.77
CA VAL A 188 11.13 6.49 10.94
C VAL A 188 12.18 7.43 11.55
N ALA A 189 11.76 8.29 12.48
CA ALA A 189 12.64 9.13 13.29
C ALA A 189 13.23 8.38 14.50
N SER A 190 12.62 7.26 14.90
CA SER A 190 13.06 6.39 16.00
C SER A 190 13.58 5.04 15.51
N GLU A 191 14.35 4.37 16.34
CA GLU A 191 14.82 3.00 16.08
C GLU A 191 13.78 2.04 16.67
N VAL A 192 12.92 1.52 15.78
CA VAL A 192 11.88 0.54 16.10
C VAL A 192 12.19 -0.75 15.34
N ASP A 193 12.33 -1.85 16.07
CA ASP A 193 12.49 -3.17 15.50
C ASP A 193 11.24 -4.02 15.79
N TYR A 194 10.95 -4.99 14.94
CA TYR A 194 9.86 -5.93 15.17
C TYR A 194 10.18 -7.32 14.63
N ILE A 195 9.40 -8.30 15.10
CA ILE A 195 9.37 -9.66 14.59
C ILE A 195 7.93 -9.96 14.16
N ALA A 196 7.76 -10.39 12.91
CA ALA A 196 6.47 -10.80 12.35
C ALA A 196 6.36 -12.33 12.25
N LEU A 197 5.16 -12.87 12.37
CA LEU A 197 4.89 -14.31 12.28
C LEU A 197 4.52 -14.78 10.86
N ASP A 198 4.20 -13.85 9.96
CA ASP A 198 3.78 -14.13 8.60
C ASP A 198 4.64 -13.41 7.55
N ASP A 199 4.68 -13.96 6.33
CA ASP A 199 5.47 -13.42 5.22
C ASP A 199 5.03 -12.00 4.81
N GLN A 200 3.73 -11.66 4.91
CA GLN A 200 3.18 -10.33 4.57
C GLN A 200 3.38 -9.31 5.69
N ARG A 201 3.99 -9.74 6.81
CA ARG A 201 4.27 -8.95 7.99
C ARG A 201 3.00 -8.31 8.52
N GLN A 202 1.91 -9.03 8.74
CA GLN A 202 0.66 -8.49 9.30
C GLN A 202 0.48 -8.84 10.79
N VAL A 203 1.11 -9.89 11.28
CA VAL A 203 0.98 -10.40 12.65
C VAL A 203 2.28 -10.18 13.41
N MET A 204 2.28 -9.22 14.34
CA MET A 204 3.48 -8.86 15.10
C MET A 204 3.58 -9.72 16.37
N ALA A 205 4.72 -10.36 16.57
CA ALA A 205 5.01 -11.14 17.78
C ALA A 205 5.66 -10.29 18.86
N TRP A 206 6.56 -9.38 18.43
CA TRP A 206 7.40 -8.58 19.29
C TRP A 206 7.70 -7.24 18.63
N VAL A 207 7.77 -6.19 19.44
CA VAL A 207 8.17 -4.84 19.05
C VAL A 207 9.16 -4.30 20.06
N GLY A 208 10.33 -3.86 19.60
CA GLY A 208 11.36 -3.23 20.41
C GLY A 208 11.54 -1.78 20.01
N VAL A 209 11.52 -0.89 21.00
CA VAL A 209 11.75 0.55 20.81
C VAL A 209 12.98 0.97 21.57
N LYS A 210 14.01 1.40 20.85
CA LYS A 210 15.23 1.93 21.46
C LYS A 210 14.98 3.36 21.95
N GLN A 211 15.18 3.55 23.24
CA GLN A 211 14.96 4.81 23.94
C GLN A 211 16.15 5.77 23.77
N PRO A 212 15.97 7.08 24.02
CA PRO A 212 17.06 8.07 23.93
C PRO A 212 18.25 7.78 24.86
N ASP A 213 18.03 7.10 25.99
CA ASP A 213 19.08 6.68 26.93
C ASP A 213 19.84 5.41 26.48
N GLY A 214 19.46 4.84 25.33
CA GLY A 214 20.03 3.62 24.77
C GLY A 214 19.39 2.33 25.29
N SER A 215 18.46 2.40 26.24
CA SER A 215 17.71 1.23 26.69
C SER A 215 16.75 0.72 25.62
N LEU A 216 16.44 -0.58 25.64
CA LEU A 216 15.47 -1.19 24.74
C LEU A 216 14.19 -1.44 25.53
N LYS A 217 13.08 -0.86 25.06
CA LYS A 217 11.75 -1.13 25.60
C LYS A 217 11.05 -2.16 24.72
N GLU A 218 10.65 -3.27 25.32
CA GLU A 218 10.13 -4.42 24.60
C GLU A 218 8.64 -4.62 24.89
N TYR A 219 7.89 -4.92 23.84
CA TYR A 219 6.48 -5.26 23.88
C TYR A 219 6.29 -6.61 23.19
N PHE A 220 5.56 -7.50 23.85
CA PHE A 220 5.24 -8.83 23.34
C PHE A 220 3.75 -8.89 23.06
N SER A 221 3.35 -9.58 22.00
CA SER A 221 1.93 -9.96 21.85
C SER A 221 1.47 -10.68 23.12
N ARG A 222 0.27 -10.35 23.61
CA ARG A 222 -0.26 -10.84 24.89
C ARG A 222 -0.24 -12.37 24.98
N ASP A 223 -0.51 -13.06 23.87
CA ASP A 223 -0.47 -14.53 23.77
C ASP A 223 0.94 -15.11 23.89
N LEU A 224 1.96 -14.28 23.68
CA LEU A 224 3.38 -14.64 23.72
C LEU A 224 4.11 -14.05 24.93
N LEU A 225 3.40 -13.59 25.97
CA LEU A 225 4.06 -13.01 27.16
C LEU A 225 5.01 -14.00 27.86
N ASN A 226 4.70 -15.29 27.81
CA ASN A 226 5.60 -16.32 28.35
C ASN A 226 6.87 -16.49 27.50
N MET A 227 6.84 -16.09 26.22
CA MET A 227 8.03 -16.08 25.36
C MET A 227 9.03 -14.98 25.74
N ALA A 228 8.62 -13.95 26.49
CA ALA A 228 9.52 -12.92 27.01
C ALA A 228 10.62 -13.51 27.93
N GLN A 229 10.40 -14.71 28.47
CA GLN A 229 11.38 -15.42 29.30
C GLN A 229 12.26 -16.40 28.51
N THR A 230 12.13 -16.43 27.18
CA THR A 230 12.87 -17.32 26.29
C THR A 230 13.91 -16.56 25.49
N ASN A 231 14.78 -17.28 24.78
CA ASN A 231 15.78 -16.69 23.89
C ASN A 231 15.26 -16.43 22.46
N PHE A 232 13.95 -16.28 22.29
CA PHE A 232 13.33 -16.14 20.96
C PHE A 232 13.82 -14.88 20.23
N VAL A 233 13.89 -13.75 20.91
CA VAL A 233 14.33 -12.46 20.32
C VAL A 233 15.81 -12.53 19.96
N GLU A 234 16.65 -13.12 20.80
CA GLU A 234 18.08 -13.31 20.54
C GLU A 234 18.32 -14.23 19.35
N LYS A 235 17.53 -15.30 19.23
CA LYS A 235 17.57 -16.20 18.06
C LYS A 235 17.16 -15.47 16.79
N ALA A 236 16.05 -14.75 16.80
CA ALA A 236 15.58 -13.95 15.66
C ALA A 236 16.63 -12.90 15.24
N ARG A 237 17.28 -12.27 16.21
CA ARG A 237 18.39 -11.33 15.97
C ARG A 237 19.59 -12.04 15.32
N ALA A 238 19.95 -13.22 15.80
CA ALA A 238 21.08 -14.00 15.28
C ALA A 238 20.79 -14.60 13.88
N SER A 239 19.54 -14.93 13.56
CA SER A 239 19.13 -15.44 12.25
C SER A 239 18.80 -14.35 11.23
N GLY A 240 18.80 -13.07 11.64
CA GLY A 240 18.46 -11.94 10.77
C GLY A 240 16.96 -11.80 10.49
N GLU A 241 16.11 -12.40 11.32
CA GLU A 241 14.65 -12.28 11.26
C GLU A 241 14.14 -10.99 11.92
N LEU A 242 15.00 -10.34 12.71
CA LEU A 242 14.73 -9.03 13.29
C LEU A 242 14.72 -7.97 12.17
N ARG A 243 13.60 -7.25 12.04
CA ARG A 243 13.45 -6.19 11.05
C ARG A 243 13.31 -4.83 11.72
N THR A 244 14.13 -3.88 11.29
CA THR A 244 13.94 -2.46 11.59
C THR A 244 12.82 -1.89 10.74
N LEU A 245 11.87 -1.23 11.38
CA LEU A 245 10.74 -0.57 10.75
C LEU A 245 11.24 0.59 9.89
N ASP A 246 10.82 0.62 8.64
CA ASP A 246 11.19 1.66 7.67
C ASP A 246 9.97 2.19 6.89
N CYS A 247 10.22 3.06 5.91
CA CYS A 247 9.17 3.70 5.12
C CYS A 247 8.22 2.68 4.47
N ILE A 248 8.72 1.55 3.96
CA ILE A 248 7.91 0.58 3.21
C ILE A 248 7.11 -0.37 4.11
N ASP A 249 7.34 -0.36 5.43
CA ASP A 249 6.47 -1.11 6.35
C ASP A 249 5.11 -0.42 6.55
N CYS A 250 5.05 0.89 6.30
CA CYS A 250 3.83 1.71 6.27
C CYS A 250 3.39 2.02 4.83
N HIS A 251 4.28 2.57 4.02
CA HIS A 251 4.06 2.92 2.61
C HIS A 251 4.35 1.73 1.69
N ASN A 252 3.72 0.58 1.96
CA ASN A 252 4.03 -0.67 1.29
C ASN A 252 3.38 -0.81 -0.10
N ARG A 253 2.56 0.16 -0.51
CA ARG A 253 1.81 0.16 -1.79
C ARG A 253 1.97 1.46 -2.59
N THR A 254 3.01 2.24 -2.32
CA THR A 254 3.29 3.57 -2.88
C THR A 254 3.13 3.72 -4.40
N ALA A 255 3.54 2.72 -5.18
CA ALA A 255 3.47 2.75 -6.64
C ALA A 255 2.55 1.66 -7.22
N HIS A 256 2.08 0.72 -6.42
CA HIS A 256 1.35 -0.46 -6.93
C HIS A 256 0.03 -0.69 -6.19
N TYR A 257 -0.50 0.33 -5.52
CA TYR A 257 -1.74 0.24 -4.75
C TYR A 257 -2.91 -0.14 -5.64
N ILE A 258 -3.70 -1.14 -5.23
CA ILE A 258 -4.98 -1.48 -5.83
C ILE A 258 -6.07 -1.03 -4.84
N PRO A 259 -6.93 -0.07 -5.20
CA PRO A 259 -8.02 0.38 -4.34
C PRO A 259 -9.05 -0.72 -4.17
N TYR A 260 -9.70 -0.70 -3.02
CA TYR A 260 -10.85 -1.57 -2.76
C TYR A 260 -12.08 -1.05 -3.54
N PRO A 261 -13.05 -1.94 -3.87
CA PRO A 261 -14.17 -1.66 -4.76
C PRO A 261 -14.94 -0.38 -4.41
N GLU A 262 -15.34 -0.25 -3.16
CA GLU A 262 -16.14 0.86 -2.66
C GLU A 262 -15.41 2.19 -2.90
N GLN A 263 -14.10 2.25 -2.66
CA GLN A 263 -13.31 3.46 -2.93
C GLN A 263 -13.34 3.88 -4.40
N VAL A 264 -13.25 2.96 -5.36
CA VAL A 264 -13.26 3.33 -6.79
C VAL A 264 -14.66 3.67 -7.29
N VAL A 265 -15.68 3.00 -6.75
CA VAL A 265 -17.08 3.30 -7.04
C VAL A 265 -17.45 4.67 -6.50
N ASP A 266 -17.04 5.00 -5.27
CA ASP A 266 -17.18 6.34 -4.68
C ASP A 266 -16.59 7.42 -5.60
N GLN A 267 -15.35 7.25 -6.05
CA GLN A 267 -14.71 8.21 -6.95
C GLN A 267 -15.47 8.34 -8.28
N ALA A 268 -15.90 7.22 -8.87
CA ALA A 268 -16.66 7.24 -10.11
C ALA A 268 -18.01 7.97 -9.95
N MET A 269 -18.70 7.75 -8.83
CA MET A 269 -19.97 8.43 -8.51
C MET A 269 -19.77 9.92 -8.21
N LEU A 270 -18.74 10.29 -7.46
CA LEU A 270 -18.39 11.70 -7.21
C LEU A 270 -18.11 12.50 -8.49
N HIS A 271 -17.63 11.82 -9.54
CA HIS A 271 -17.38 12.41 -10.85
C HIS A 271 -18.52 12.20 -11.86
N ASN A 272 -19.68 11.69 -11.42
CA ASN A 272 -20.84 11.34 -12.26
C ASN A 272 -20.50 10.41 -13.45
N LEU A 273 -19.44 9.62 -13.32
CA LEU A 273 -19.15 8.51 -14.25
C LEU A 273 -20.06 7.31 -13.97
N ILE A 274 -20.59 7.22 -12.76
CA ILE A 274 -21.69 6.34 -12.36
C ILE A 274 -22.74 7.26 -11.74
N SER A 275 -23.96 7.27 -12.27
CA SER A 275 -25.04 8.13 -11.77
C SER A 275 -25.47 7.70 -10.37
N PRO A 276 -25.44 8.57 -9.34
CA PRO A 276 -25.94 8.25 -8.00
C PRO A 276 -27.47 8.16 -7.93
N ASP A 277 -28.19 8.55 -8.98
CA ASP A 277 -29.65 8.42 -9.06
C ASP A 277 -30.11 6.97 -9.32
N LEU A 278 -29.17 6.09 -9.68
CA LEU A 278 -29.42 4.65 -9.81
C LEU A 278 -29.53 4.00 -8.42
N PRO A 279 -30.68 3.45 -8.02
CA PRO A 279 -30.86 2.97 -6.66
C PRO A 279 -29.94 1.80 -6.31
N PHE A 280 -29.27 1.86 -5.15
CA PHE A 280 -28.28 0.85 -4.71
C PHE A 280 -27.09 0.66 -5.68
N ILE A 281 -26.78 1.65 -6.53
CA ILE A 281 -25.68 1.50 -7.48
C ILE A 281 -24.34 1.37 -6.79
N HIS A 282 -24.11 2.07 -5.68
CA HIS A 282 -22.87 1.95 -4.91
C HIS A 282 -22.64 0.49 -4.49
N LYS A 283 -23.64 -0.10 -3.83
CA LYS A 283 -23.62 -1.50 -3.40
C LYS A 283 -23.42 -2.48 -4.57
N ASN A 284 -24.25 -2.35 -5.61
CA ASN A 284 -24.28 -3.29 -6.73
C ASN A 284 -22.97 -3.26 -7.54
N ALA A 285 -22.41 -2.07 -7.74
CA ALA A 285 -21.12 -1.89 -8.38
C ALA A 285 -19.98 -2.48 -7.55
N SER A 286 -19.95 -2.18 -6.24
CA SER A 286 -18.92 -2.68 -5.32
C SER A 286 -18.95 -4.20 -5.22
N ASP A 287 -20.14 -4.81 -5.11
CA ASP A 287 -20.31 -6.27 -5.09
C ASP A 287 -19.76 -6.93 -6.37
N LEU A 288 -20.07 -6.37 -7.55
CA LEU A 288 -19.57 -6.87 -8.83
C LEU A 288 -18.03 -6.80 -8.90
N LEU A 289 -17.42 -5.72 -8.43
CA LEU A 289 -15.95 -5.58 -8.44
C LEU A 289 -15.26 -6.44 -7.37
N ASN A 290 -15.97 -6.78 -6.29
CA ASN A 290 -15.46 -7.59 -5.19
C ASN A 290 -15.55 -9.11 -5.44
N GLU A 291 -16.43 -9.53 -6.36
CA GLU A 291 -16.62 -10.92 -6.73
C GLU A 291 -15.39 -11.48 -7.45
N LYS A 292 -15.12 -12.78 -7.22
CA LYS A 292 -13.98 -13.46 -7.84
C LYS A 292 -14.40 -14.14 -9.13
N TYR A 293 -13.95 -13.58 -10.26
CA TYR A 293 -14.13 -14.17 -11.58
C TYR A 293 -12.89 -14.93 -12.04
N ALA A 294 -13.07 -15.93 -12.92
CA ALA A 294 -11.98 -16.68 -13.52
C ALA A 294 -11.28 -15.89 -14.64
N SER A 295 -11.96 -14.95 -15.28
CA SER A 295 -11.44 -14.12 -16.36
C SER A 295 -12.14 -12.75 -16.43
N SER A 296 -11.52 -11.80 -17.15
CA SER A 296 -12.15 -10.51 -17.41
C SER A 296 -13.43 -10.63 -18.25
N ASP A 297 -13.50 -11.60 -19.17
CA ASP A 297 -14.71 -11.83 -19.97
C ASP A 297 -15.90 -12.27 -19.11
N GLU A 298 -15.65 -13.12 -18.10
CA GLU A 298 -16.68 -13.54 -17.15
C GLU A 298 -17.16 -12.35 -16.30
N ALA A 299 -16.23 -11.54 -15.81
CA ALA A 299 -16.54 -10.31 -15.08
C ALA A 299 -17.38 -9.34 -15.93
N PHE A 300 -17.00 -9.13 -17.19
CA PHE A 300 -17.71 -8.26 -18.10
C PHE A 300 -19.13 -8.75 -18.40
N ALA A 301 -19.31 -10.06 -18.58
CA ALA A 301 -20.63 -10.65 -18.74
C ALA A 301 -21.50 -10.52 -17.47
N ALA A 302 -20.90 -10.54 -16.28
CA ALA A 302 -21.61 -10.27 -15.03
C ALA A 302 -22.01 -8.80 -14.91
N ILE A 303 -21.10 -7.88 -15.25
CA ILE A 303 -21.34 -6.43 -15.25
C ILE A 303 -22.43 -6.05 -16.27
N ASP A 304 -22.48 -6.70 -17.44
CA ASP A 304 -23.52 -6.42 -18.45
C ASP A 304 -24.94 -6.69 -17.95
N LYS A 305 -25.11 -7.64 -17.02
CA LYS A 305 -26.42 -7.92 -16.40
C LYS A 305 -26.94 -6.78 -15.53
N LEU A 306 -26.09 -5.81 -15.18
CA LEU A 306 -26.51 -4.60 -14.48
C LEU A 306 -27.54 -3.82 -15.32
N ALA A 307 -27.45 -3.88 -16.66
CA ALA A 307 -28.41 -3.25 -17.54
C ALA A 307 -29.82 -3.83 -17.41
N GLU A 308 -29.94 -5.14 -17.19
CA GLU A 308 -31.23 -5.81 -16.96
C GLU A 308 -31.83 -5.38 -15.62
N LYS A 309 -30.98 -5.22 -14.59
CA LYS A 309 -31.40 -4.78 -13.25
C LYS A 309 -31.98 -3.36 -13.25
N TYR A 310 -31.44 -2.47 -14.07
CA TYR A 310 -31.89 -1.07 -14.18
C TYR A 310 -32.68 -0.78 -15.47
N ALA A 311 -33.41 -1.76 -16.00
CA ALA A 311 -34.17 -1.60 -17.23
C ALA A 311 -35.23 -0.47 -17.18
N SER A 312 -35.65 -0.05 -15.98
CA SER A 312 -36.57 1.07 -15.76
C SER A 312 -35.90 2.44 -15.59
N SER A 313 -34.57 2.49 -15.52
CA SER A 313 -33.77 3.72 -15.34
C SER A 313 -33.36 4.32 -16.70
N PRO A 314 -32.86 5.57 -16.73
CA PRO A 314 -32.33 6.18 -17.95
C PRO A 314 -31.24 5.31 -18.58
N LYS A 315 -31.43 4.95 -19.86
CA LYS A 315 -30.59 3.98 -20.56
C LYS A 315 -29.14 4.45 -20.68
N ASP A 316 -28.94 5.74 -20.92
CA ASP A 316 -27.63 6.39 -21.03
C ASP A 316 -26.84 6.33 -19.72
N GLU A 317 -27.48 6.59 -18.58
CA GLU A 317 -26.84 6.46 -17.26
C GLU A 317 -26.40 5.03 -16.97
N VAL A 318 -27.24 4.06 -17.32
CA VAL A 318 -26.96 2.63 -17.13
C VAL A 318 -25.83 2.15 -18.04
N GLU A 319 -25.85 2.53 -19.33
CA GLU A 319 -24.77 2.20 -20.28
C GLU A 319 -23.43 2.82 -19.86
N GLN A 320 -23.46 4.07 -19.38
CA GLN A 320 -22.27 4.74 -18.85
C GLN A 320 -21.73 4.02 -17.60
N ALA A 321 -22.60 3.65 -16.66
CA ALA A 321 -22.21 2.91 -15.46
C ALA A 321 -21.59 1.54 -15.80
N VAL A 322 -22.21 0.77 -16.70
CA VAL A 322 -21.69 -0.53 -17.18
C VAL A 322 -20.31 -0.34 -17.80
N LYS A 323 -20.13 0.65 -18.68
CA LYS A 323 -18.84 0.94 -19.30
C LYS A 323 -17.78 1.29 -18.23
N THR A 324 -18.10 2.21 -17.33
CA THR A 324 -17.18 2.65 -16.27
C THR A 324 -16.78 1.50 -15.35
N LEU A 325 -17.69 0.58 -15.00
CA LEU A 325 -17.35 -0.58 -14.18
C LEU A 325 -16.40 -1.55 -14.89
N LYS A 326 -16.57 -1.75 -16.21
CA LYS A 326 -15.62 -2.56 -16.99
C LYS A 326 -14.24 -1.90 -17.05
N ASP A 327 -14.19 -0.58 -17.27
CA ASP A 327 -12.94 0.18 -17.27
C ASP A 327 -12.25 0.06 -15.89
N ILE A 328 -12.99 0.22 -14.78
CA ILE A 328 -12.46 0.02 -13.43
C ILE A 328 -11.92 -1.40 -13.24
N TYR A 329 -12.68 -2.43 -13.64
CA TYR A 329 -12.27 -3.82 -13.48
C TYR A 329 -10.92 -4.11 -14.16
N THR A 330 -10.67 -3.57 -15.36
CA THR A 330 -9.40 -3.77 -16.08
C THR A 330 -8.17 -3.26 -15.33
N ILE A 331 -8.35 -2.29 -14.43
CA ILE A 331 -7.25 -1.64 -13.71
C ILE A 331 -7.19 -2.01 -12.23
N THR A 332 -8.18 -2.73 -11.70
CA THR A 332 -8.24 -3.16 -10.29
C THR A 332 -8.18 -4.67 -10.10
N ASN A 333 -8.60 -5.47 -11.10
CA ASN A 333 -8.73 -6.91 -10.96
C ASN A 333 -7.94 -7.60 -12.09
N PHE A 334 -7.00 -8.46 -11.71
CA PHE A 334 -6.12 -9.16 -12.64
C PHE A 334 -6.22 -10.69 -12.42
N PRO A 335 -7.26 -11.35 -12.94
CA PRO A 335 -7.51 -12.79 -12.73
C PRO A 335 -6.31 -13.67 -13.09
N ASP A 336 -5.64 -13.38 -14.21
CA ASP A 336 -4.48 -14.14 -14.68
C ASP A 336 -3.34 -14.17 -13.65
N MET A 337 -3.21 -13.12 -12.83
CA MET A 337 -2.18 -13.02 -11.80
C MET A 337 -2.72 -13.30 -10.40
N ASN A 338 -3.99 -13.71 -10.25
CA ASN A 338 -4.68 -13.81 -8.97
C ASN A 338 -4.43 -12.56 -8.10
N LEU A 339 -4.51 -11.38 -8.71
CA LEU A 339 -4.16 -10.13 -8.06
C LEU A 339 -5.37 -9.17 -8.06
N ASP A 340 -5.71 -8.72 -6.86
CA ASP A 340 -6.78 -7.78 -6.56
C ASP A 340 -6.42 -6.95 -5.31
N TRP A 341 -7.39 -6.20 -4.78
CA TRP A 341 -7.22 -5.39 -3.58
C TRP A 341 -6.99 -6.20 -2.30
N LYS A 342 -7.47 -7.46 -2.23
CA LYS A 342 -7.32 -8.36 -1.07
C LYS A 342 -5.95 -9.01 -1.02
N SER A 343 -5.33 -9.18 -2.19
CA SER A 343 -4.09 -9.93 -2.36
C SER A 343 -2.91 -9.40 -1.55
N ASN A 344 -2.79 -8.08 -1.42
CA ASN A 344 -1.70 -7.43 -0.68
C ASN A 344 -2.22 -6.26 0.16
N PRO A 345 -2.06 -6.29 1.50
CA PRO A 345 -2.61 -5.26 2.37
C PRO A 345 -1.95 -3.90 2.11
N ASN A 346 -2.68 -2.81 2.35
CA ASN A 346 -2.13 -1.45 2.39
C ASN A 346 -1.96 -1.03 3.86
N ASN A 347 -0.73 -0.69 4.26
CA ASN A 347 -0.42 -0.36 5.66
C ASN A 347 -0.53 1.13 5.99
N GLU A 348 -0.83 2.01 5.01
CA GLU A 348 -0.98 3.45 5.23
C GLU A 348 -2.31 3.84 5.91
N ARG A 349 -3.21 2.86 6.07
CA ARG A 349 -4.57 3.04 6.57
C ARG A 349 -4.99 1.85 7.40
N HIS A 350 -6.04 2.03 8.20
CA HIS A 350 -6.62 0.98 9.04
C HIS A 350 -8.04 0.55 8.59
N ASN A 351 -8.36 0.77 7.31
CA ASN A 351 -9.57 0.29 6.65
C ASN A 351 -9.32 0.14 5.13
N PRO A 352 -9.61 -1.01 4.49
CA PRO A 352 -10.12 -2.28 5.07
C PRO A 352 -9.05 -3.17 5.71
N THR A 353 -7.80 -2.74 5.75
CA THR A 353 -6.65 -3.49 6.33
C THR A 353 -6.32 -3.01 7.73
N LEU A 354 -5.48 -3.73 8.48
CA LEU A 354 -5.11 -3.34 9.86
C LEU A 354 -4.19 -2.11 9.92
N GLY A 355 -3.23 -2.01 8.99
CA GLY A 355 -2.22 -0.95 8.96
C GLY A 355 -1.50 -0.77 10.29
N CYS A 356 -1.60 0.43 10.88
CA CYS A 356 -0.95 0.74 12.16
C CYS A 356 -1.43 -0.16 13.32
N PHE A 357 -2.66 -0.68 13.26
CA PHE A 357 -3.21 -1.56 14.30
C PHE A 357 -2.58 -2.95 14.33
N ARG A 358 -1.64 -3.26 13.43
CA ARG A 358 -0.75 -4.42 13.56
C ARG A 358 0.10 -4.39 14.84
N CYS A 359 0.41 -3.19 15.35
CA CYS A 359 1.11 -2.98 16.62
C CYS A 359 0.23 -2.24 17.64
N HIS A 360 -0.63 -1.33 17.18
CA HIS A 360 -1.46 -0.46 18.03
C HIS A 360 -2.80 -1.11 18.44
N ASP A 361 -2.78 -2.39 18.81
CA ASP A 361 -3.99 -3.18 19.09
C ASP A 361 -4.40 -3.23 20.58
N GLY A 362 -3.58 -2.65 21.46
CA GLY A 362 -3.74 -2.77 22.92
C GLY A 362 -3.35 -4.15 23.48
N ASN A 363 -2.87 -5.06 22.64
CA ASN A 363 -2.46 -6.41 23.00
C ASN A 363 -0.94 -6.60 22.99
N HIS A 364 -0.17 -5.62 22.53
CA HIS A 364 1.29 -5.61 22.68
C HIS A 364 1.68 -5.04 24.04
N VAL A 365 2.18 -5.90 24.93
CA VAL A 365 2.38 -5.61 26.36
C VAL A 365 3.86 -5.65 26.72
N SER A 366 4.30 -4.63 27.44
CA SER A 366 5.54 -4.61 28.20
C SER A 366 5.21 -4.85 29.67
N ARG A 367 5.96 -5.72 30.36
CA ARG A 367 5.72 -6.02 31.77
C ARG A 367 7.01 -5.87 32.57
N ASP A 368 6.98 -5.02 33.59
CA ASP A 368 8.14 -4.82 34.46
C ASP A 368 8.31 -5.95 35.50
N ALA A 369 9.43 -5.95 36.21
CA ALA A 369 9.72 -6.94 37.26
C ALA A 369 8.75 -6.89 38.45
N LYS A 370 8.00 -5.79 38.62
CA LYS A 370 6.97 -5.63 39.66
C LYS A 370 5.60 -6.09 39.17
N GLY A 371 5.48 -6.49 37.91
CA GLY A 371 4.27 -6.99 37.28
C GLY A 371 3.38 -5.90 36.68
N ASN A 372 3.82 -4.64 36.64
CA ASN A 372 3.07 -3.56 35.99
C ASN A 372 3.09 -3.76 34.48
N GLU A 373 1.93 -3.60 33.84
CA GLU A 373 1.78 -3.73 32.40
C GLU A 373 1.64 -2.34 31.75
N GLU A 374 2.34 -2.17 30.64
CA GLU A 374 2.15 -1.07 29.71
C GLU A 374 1.85 -1.64 28.33
N VAL A 375 0.91 -1.05 27.60
CA VAL A 375 0.54 -1.52 26.26
C VAL A 375 0.84 -0.48 25.19
N ILE A 376 1.11 -0.94 23.97
CA ILE A 376 1.10 -0.06 22.80
C ILE A 376 -0.34 0.44 22.60
N SER A 377 -0.51 1.76 22.68
CA SER A 377 -1.83 2.39 22.77
C SER A 377 -2.60 2.33 21.44
N VAL A 378 -3.91 2.05 21.51
CA VAL A 378 -4.85 2.00 20.38
C VAL A 378 -5.56 3.34 20.10
N LYS A 379 -5.17 4.43 20.80
CA LYS A 379 -5.89 5.70 20.72
C LYS A 379 -5.78 6.33 19.31
N CYS A 380 -6.91 6.65 18.67
CA CYS A 380 -6.93 7.27 17.32
C CYS A 380 -6.16 8.59 17.26
N ASN A 381 -6.24 9.37 18.36
CA ASN A 381 -5.63 10.69 18.47
C ASN A 381 -4.09 10.68 18.41
N LEU A 382 -3.45 9.51 18.42
CA LEU A 382 -2.02 9.36 18.15
C LEU A 382 -1.69 9.68 16.69
N CYS A 383 -2.59 9.30 15.77
CA CYS A 383 -2.35 9.37 14.34
C CYS A 383 -3.10 10.53 13.67
N HIS A 384 -4.35 10.77 14.04
CA HIS A 384 -5.18 11.82 13.46
C HIS A 384 -6.16 12.42 14.46
N THR A 385 -6.75 13.58 14.18
CA THR A 385 -7.88 14.09 14.99
C THR A 385 -9.10 13.19 14.88
N VAL A 386 -10.00 13.22 15.85
CA VAL A 386 -11.32 12.58 15.68
C VAL A 386 -11.93 13.12 14.38
N PRO A 387 -12.35 12.25 13.44
CA PRO A 387 -12.94 12.70 12.19
C PRO A 387 -14.20 13.50 12.44
N ILE A 388 -14.35 14.61 11.72
CA ILE A 388 -15.60 15.34 11.60
C ILE A 388 -16.38 14.66 10.49
N THR A 389 -17.57 14.18 10.81
CA THR A 389 -18.36 13.34 9.91
C THR A 389 -19.68 14.03 9.56
N GLY A 390 -20.11 13.90 8.30
CA GLY A 390 -21.37 14.42 7.80
C GLY A 390 -22.07 13.36 6.94
N ARG A 391 -23.40 13.28 7.03
CA ARG A 391 -24.21 12.28 6.32
C ARG A 391 -25.45 12.94 5.71
N GLY A 392 -25.76 12.59 4.46
CA GLY A 392 -26.93 13.10 3.74
C GLY A 392 -26.88 14.61 3.51
N SER A 393 -27.98 15.31 3.83
CA SER A 393 -28.08 16.77 3.65
C SER A 393 -27.29 17.61 4.68
N GLU A 394 -26.76 16.97 5.72
CA GLU A 394 -25.96 17.60 6.80
C GLU A 394 -24.46 17.39 6.58
N LEU A 395 -23.97 17.49 5.34
CA LEU A 395 -22.52 17.44 5.08
C LEU A 395 -21.83 18.64 5.73
N VAL A 396 -21.18 18.38 6.87
CA VAL A 396 -20.47 19.40 7.65
C VAL A 396 -19.08 19.62 7.06
N VAL A 397 -18.92 20.67 6.24
CA VAL A 397 -17.59 21.16 5.84
C VAL A 397 -17.09 22.12 6.92
N GLU A 398 -16.71 21.58 8.08
CA GLU A 398 -15.94 22.32 9.07
C GLU A 398 -14.46 22.01 8.84
N ALA A 399 -13.68 23.01 8.45
CA ALA A 399 -12.22 22.93 8.49
C ALA A 399 -11.80 23.24 9.94
N PRO A 400 -11.36 22.26 10.75
CA PRO A 400 -10.99 22.54 12.12
C PRO A 400 -9.73 23.41 12.14
N VAL A 401 -9.90 24.69 12.48
CA VAL A 401 -8.78 25.55 12.85
C VAL A 401 -8.50 25.26 14.32
N ILE A 402 -7.54 24.40 14.60
CA ILE A 402 -7.11 24.14 15.98
C ILE A 402 -6.33 25.38 16.46
N VAL A 403 -7.01 26.25 17.21
CA VAL A 403 -6.39 27.35 17.96
C VAL A 403 -6.37 27.03 19.45
N GLY A 404 -5.23 27.30 20.09
CA GLY A 404 -5.06 27.08 21.53
C GLY A 404 -4.58 25.68 21.92
N SER A 405 -4.53 25.44 23.22
CA SER A 405 -4.09 24.17 23.81
C SER A 405 -5.21 23.15 23.79
N VAL A 406 -4.91 21.92 23.38
CA VAL A 406 -5.85 20.80 23.43
C VAL A 406 -6.26 20.51 24.89
N PRO A 407 -7.56 20.49 25.24
CA PRO A 407 -8.00 20.19 26.60
C PRO A 407 -7.62 18.78 27.06
N ALA A 408 -7.51 18.56 28.38
CA ALA A 408 -7.17 17.25 28.93
C ALA A 408 -8.18 16.15 28.56
N THR A 409 -9.45 16.51 28.34
CA THR A 409 -10.51 15.59 27.88
C THR A 409 -10.19 14.91 26.54
N HIS A 410 -9.34 15.53 25.71
CA HIS A 410 -8.93 14.97 24.42
C HIS A 410 -7.78 13.97 24.52
N ALA A 411 -7.23 13.73 25.72
CA ALA A 411 -6.20 12.74 25.95
C ALA A 411 -6.77 11.32 26.10
N ASP A 412 -8.07 11.18 26.41
CA ASP A 412 -8.74 9.90 26.57
C ASP A 412 -9.66 9.57 25.39
N PHE A 413 -9.42 8.43 24.75
CA PHE A 413 -10.24 7.94 23.65
C PHE A 413 -11.63 7.50 24.11
N SER A 414 -11.81 7.18 25.41
CA SER A 414 -13.12 6.76 25.92
C SER A 414 -14.22 7.79 25.67
N TRP A 415 -13.86 9.06 25.45
CA TRP A 415 -14.79 10.16 25.18
C TRP A 415 -15.78 9.90 24.05
N THR A 416 -15.40 9.19 22.98
CA THR A 416 -16.34 8.84 21.90
C THR A 416 -17.56 8.06 22.40
N VAL A 417 -17.43 7.37 23.53
CA VAL A 417 -18.52 6.62 24.18
C VAL A 417 -18.97 7.30 25.48
N THR A 418 -18.08 7.93 26.23
CA THR A 418 -18.37 8.49 27.55
C THR A 418 -18.93 9.92 27.51
N HIS A 419 -18.86 10.62 26.37
CA HIS A 419 -19.42 11.98 26.24
C HIS A 419 -20.94 12.04 26.48
N GLN A 420 -21.65 10.90 26.43
CA GLN A 420 -23.05 10.81 26.82
C GLN A 420 -23.30 11.23 28.29
N TYR A 421 -22.27 11.18 29.13
CA TYR A 421 -22.32 11.60 30.53
C TYR A 421 -21.90 13.07 30.73
N ALA A 422 -21.53 13.78 29.66
CA ALA A 422 -21.18 15.19 29.72
C ALA A 422 -22.40 16.03 30.11
N SER A 423 -22.19 16.99 30.99
CA SER A 423 -23.17 18.02 31.31
C SER A 423 -23.39 18.99 30.14
N SER A 424 -24.52 19.70 30.16
CA SER A 424 -24.80 20.78 29.19
C SER A 424 -23.70 21.84 29.16
N ASP A 425 -23.15 22.17 30.33
CA ASP A 425 -22.11 23.19 30.48
C ASP A 425 -20.78 22.72 29.86
N GLU A 426 -20.46 21.43 29.98
CA GLU A 426 -19.31 20.82 29.30
C GLU A 426 -19.49 20.85 27.78
N LEU A 427 -20.69 20.57 27.28
CA LEU A 427 -20.99 20.61 25.85
C LEU A 427 -20.90 22.04 25.27
N ASP A 428 -21.38 23.05 26.00
CA ASP A 428 -21.22 24.45 25.58
C ASP A 428 -19.75 24.86 25.55
N SER A 429 -18.93 24.41 26.50
CA SER A 429 -17.47 24.66 26.48
C SER A 429 -16.77 24.01 25.28
N CYS A 430 -17.27 22.88 24.77
CA CYS A 430 -16.75 22.29 23.54
C CYS A 430 -17.03 23.19 22.32
N ALA A 431 -18.16 23.89 22.31
CA ALA A 431 -18.55 24.79 21.22
C ALA A 431 -17.70 26.07 21.14
N ASP A 432 -16.85 26.34 22.14
CA ASP A 432 -15.87 27.44 22.09
C ASP A 432 -14.77 27.18 21.05
N CYS A 433 -14.49 25.91 20.76
CA CYS A 433 -13.45 25.48 19.82
C CYS A 433 -14.00 24.63 18.65
N HIS A 434 -15.14 23.96 18.82
CA HIS A 434 -15.78 23.12 17.80
C HIS A 434 -17.06 23.76 17.29
N GLY A 435 -17.41 23.53 16.02
CA GLY A 435 -18.73 23.93 15.54
C GLY A 435 -19.84 23.13 16.24
N ARG A 436 -20.97 23.78 16.54
CA ARG A 436 -22.11 23.13 17.20
C ARG A 436 -22.67 21.96 16.36
N SER A 437 -22.48 22.00 15.05
CA SER A 437 -22.83 20.92 14.11
C SER A 437 -22.08 19.62 14.37
N PHE A 438 -20.90 19.67 14.99
CA PHE A 438 -20.11 18.49 15.34
C PHE A 438 -20.92 17.49 16.19
N CYS A 439 -21.74 17.99 17.12
CA CYS A 439 -22.54 17.17 18.03
C CYS A 439 -23.94 16.84 17.49
N SER A 440 -24.37 17.43 16.38
CA SER A 440 -25.75 17.29 15.89
C SER A 440 -25.87 16.51 14.60
N ASN A 441 -24.84 15.73 14.22
CA ASN A 441 -24.85 14.95 12.98
C ASN A 441 -25.55 13.59 13.17
N GLN A 442 -26.20 13.12 12.10
CA GLN A 442 -26.76 11.76 12.02
C GLN A 442 -25.70 10.66 11.84
N ALA A 443 -24.42 11.04 11.75
CA ALA A 443 -23.32 10.10 11.63
C ALA A 443 -22.98 9.44 12.98
N CYS A 444 -23.14 10.15 14.10
CA CYS A 444 -22.84 9.64 15.45
C CYS A 444 -24.08 9.53 16.34
N HIS A 445 -25.06 10.44 16.18
CA HIS A 445 -26.25 10.49 17.02
C HIS A 445 -27.48 9.91 16.29
N ASN A 446 -28.42 9.36 17.06
CA ASN A 446 -29.60 8.64 16.56
C ASN A 446 -29.29 7.35 15.77
N LEU A 447 -28.09 6.78 15.94
CA LEU A 447 -27.78 5.42 15.52
C LEU A 447 -28.33 4.41 16.54
N ASN A 448 -29.00 3.37 16.06
CA ASN A 448 -29.47 2.26 16.88
C ASN A 448 -29.01 0.94 16.29
N HIS A 449 -28.57 0.02 17.15
CA HIS A 449 -28.37 -1.37 16.80
C HIS A 449 -29.08 -2.27 17.83
N PRO A 450 -29.51 -3.49 17.47
CA PRO A 450 -30.20 -4.38 18.39
C PRO A 450 -29.27 -4.81 19.55
N ALA A 451 -29.85 -5.15 20.69
CA ALA A 451 -29.10 -5.49 21.91
C ALA A 451 -28.27 -6.79 21.77
N ASP A 452 -28.63 -7.66 20.83
CA ASP A 452 -27.95 -8.91 20.53
C ASP A 452 -26.93 -8.79 19.40
N MET A 453 -26.52 -7.57 19.03
CA MET A 453 -25.59 -7.28 17.92
C MET A 453 -24.31 -8.13 17.96
N ALA A 454 -23.78 -8.48 19.13
CA ALA A 454 -22.63 -9.38 19.23
C ALA A 454 -22.84 -10.73 18.50
N PHE A 455 -24.09 -11.19 18.38
CA PHE A 455 -24.49 -12.43 17.70
C PHE A 455 -25.20 -12.19 16.37
N THR A 456 -25.81 -11.02 16.17
CA THR A 456 -26.60 -10.67 14.96
C THR A 456 -25.88 -9.75 13.99
N HIS A 457 -24.65 -9.30 14.30
CA HIS A 457 -23.86 -8.42 13.42
C HIS A 457 -23.64 -8.94 11.99
N PRO A 458 -23.55 -10.26 11.71
CA PRO A 458 -23.48 -10.75 10.33
C PRO A 458 -24.70 -10.32 9.51
N GLN A 459 -25.90 -10.51 10.07
CA GLN A 459 -27.14 -10.20 9.39
C GLN A 459 -27.32 -8.68 9.24
N SER A 460 -27.03 -7.91 10.29
CA SER A 460 -27.10 -6.45 10.18
C SER A 460 -26.08 -5.89 9.19
N TYR A 461 -24.87 -6.46 9.13
CA TYR A 461 -23.91 -6.12 8.08
C TYR A 461 -24.46 -6.41 6.69
N ALA A 462 -25.11 -7.58 6.49
CA ALA A 462 -25.71 -7.93 5.20
C ALA A 462 -26.85 -6.99 4.78
N GLU A 463 -27.58 -6.43 5.75
CA GLU A 463 -28.73 -5.55 5.51
C GLU A 463 -28.33 -4.07 5.33
N SER A 464 -27.42 -3.56 6.15
CA SER A 464 -27.06 -2.13 6.20
C SER A 464 -25.64 -1.81 5.71
N GLY A 465 -24.87 -2.83 5.31
CA GLY A 465 -23.44 -2.69 5.03
C GLY A 465 -22.60 -2.49 6.30
N GLY A 466 -21.29 -2.37 6.13
CA GLY A 466 -20.34 -2.18 7.22
C GLY A 466 -20.18 -0.74 7.71
N GLN A 467 -20.66 0.24 6.92
CA GLN A 467 -20.25 1.64 7.04
C GLN A 467 -20.66 2.25 8.39
N VAL A 468 -21.91 2.00 8.83
CA VAL A 468 -22.43 2.49 10.12
C VAL A 468 -21.67 1.87 11.30
N CYS A 469 -21.30 0.59 11.18
CA CYS A 469 -20.54 -0.11 12.21
C CYS A 469 -19.16 0.52 12.39
N TYR A 470 -18.48 0.87 11.28
CA TYR A 470 -17.13 1.42 11.32
C TYR A 470 -17.02 2.83 11.88
N THR A 471 -18.13 3.55 11.97
CA THR A 471 -18.17 4.86 12.63
C THR A 471 -17.86 4.74 14.12
N CYS A 472 -18.32 3.66 14.77
CA CYS A 472 -18.15 3.45 16.21
C CYS A 472 -17.21 2.29 16.57
N HIS A 473 -17.07 1.28 15.70
CA HIS A 473 -16.24 0.10 15.90
C HIS A 473 -15.08 0.08 14.91
N GLN A 474 -13.86 -0.16 15.39
CA GLN A 474 -12.70 -0.21 14.49
C GLN A 474 -12.51 -1.61 13.91
N ASN A 475 -11.82 -1.72 12.77
CA ASN A 475 -11.40 -3.03 12.25
C ASN A 475 -10.64 -3.87 13.27
N VAL A 476 -9.84 -3.22 14.14
CA VAL A 476 -9.13 -3.93 15.23
C VAL A 476 -10.08 -4.53 16.27
N THR A 477 -11.29 -3.97 16.44
CA THR A 477 -12.34 -4.54 17.29
C THR A 477 -12.80 -5.88 16.73
N CYS A 478 -12.98 -5.97 15.42
CA CYS A 478 -13.40 -7.18 14.72
C CYS A 478 -12.27 -8.21 14.61
N ALA A 479 -11.01 -7.75 14.49
CA ALA A 479 -9.83 -8.60 14.30
C ALA A 479 -9.60 -9.62 15.43
N ARG A 480 -10.19 -9.39 16.61
CA ARG A 480 -10.18 -10.33 17.75
C ARG A 480 -10.93 -11.63 17.43
N CYS A 481 -11.96 -11.57 16.60
CA CYS A 481 -12.77 -12.71 16.18
C CYS A 481 -12.55 -13.08 14.70
N HIS A 482 -12.07 -12.13 13.88
CA HIS A 482 -11.78 -12.29 12.45
C HIS A 482 -10.29 -12.04 12.15
N PRO A 483 -9.41 -13.05 12.34
CA PRO A 483 -7.98 -12.90 12.12
C PRO A 483 -7.68 -12.43 10.69
N GLY A 484 -6.83 -11.41 10.54
CA GLY A 484 -6.39 -10.89 9.23
C GLY A 484 -6.99 -9.53 8.83
N GLY A 485 -7.98 -9.03 9.57
CA GLY A 485 -8.51 -7.66 9.42
C GLY A 485 -9.38 -7.40 8.19
N ILE A 486 -9.33 -8.27 7.17
CA ILE A 486 -10.28 -8.28 6.05
C ILE A 486 -11.44 -9.18 6.44
N ILE A 487 -12.61 -8.61 6.71
CA ILE A 487 -13.82 -9.38 7.03
C ILE A 487 -14.46 -9.84 5.72
N GLU A 488 -14.13 -11.04 5.26
CA GLU A 488 -14.77 -11.63 4.09
C GLU A 488 -16.18 -12.11 4.45
N LYS A 489 -17.21 -11.41 3.96
CA LYS A 489 -18.64 -11.77 4.12
C LYS A 489 -19.02 -11.95 5.61
N PRO A 490 -19.18 -10.84 6.35
CA PRO A 490 -19.44 -10.85 7.80
C PRO A 490 -20.67 -11.64 8.20
#